data_AF-A0A8S3GK32-F1
#
_entry.id   AF-A0A8S3GK32-F1
#
_cell.length_a   1.000
_cell.length_b   1.000
_cell.length_c   1.000
_cell.angle_alpha   90.00
_cell.angle_beta   90.00
_cell.angle_gamma   90.00
#
_symmetry.space_group_name_H-M   'P 1'
#
loop_
_entity.id
_entity.type
_entity.pdbx_description
1 polymer ?
#
loop_
_entity_poly.entity_id
_entity_poly.type
_entity_poly.pdbx_seq_one_letter_code
_entity_poly.pdbx_strand_id
1 'polypeptide(L)'
;NEFSCQSDVWSFGITLWEVMTNCLSLPYAILTNEDVYQRLRLMGTNVMRSSGSLQLSKPEYLSKELVDLMLECWRPYGERPTFHEIFTFFNKRLDGINII
;
A
#
# COMPACT_ATOMS: atom_id res chain seq x y z
N ASN A 1 -11.71 -12.67 7.95
CA ASN A 1 -10.76 -13.02 6.89
C ASN A 1 -11.53 -13.40 5.67
N GLU A 2 -11.62 -12.47 4.72
CA GLU A 2 -12.17 -12.74 3.39
C GLU A 2 -10.99 -12.65 2.43
N PHE A 3 -10.61 -13.78 1.83
CA PHE A 3 -9.52 -13.86 0.87
C PHE A 3 -10.07 -13.47 -0.50
N SER A 4 -9.48 -12.45 -1.13
CA SER A 4 -9.89 -11.95 -2.44
C SER A 4 -8.74 -11.25 -3.15
N CYS A 5 -8.81 -11.12 -4.47
CA CYS A 5 -7.83 -10.31 -5.21
C CYS A 5 -7.74 -8.88 -4.66
N GLN A 6 -8.85 -8.32 -4.16
CA GLN A 6 -8.85 -7.00 -3.53
C GLN A 6 -8.08 -6.99 -2.21
N SER A 7 -8.15 -8.05 -1.39
CA SER A 7 -7.32 -8.14 -0.17
C SER A 7 -5.83 -8.28 -0.52
N ASP A 8 -5.51 -8.99 -1.60
CA ASP A 8 -4.13 -9.13 -2.07
C ASP A 8 -3.55 -7.80 -2.55
N VAL A 9 -4.34 -6.98 -3.26
CA VAL A 9 -3.95 -5.61 -3.66
C VAL A 9 -3.65 -4.73 -2.43
N TRP A 10 -4.44 -4.85 -1.37
CA TRP A 10 -4.20 -4.08 -0.15
C TRP A 10 -2.88 -4.47 0.52
N SER A 11 -2.62 -5.77 0.62
CA SER A 11 -1.35 -6.29 1.14
C SER A 11 -0.18 -5.91 0.24
N PHE A 12 -0.37 -5.87 -1.08
CA PHE A 12 0.63 -5.35 -2.01
C PHE A 12 0.98 -3.88 -1.72
N GLY A 13 0.03 -3.05 -1.32
CA GLY A 13 0.31 -1.68 -0.86
C GLY A 13 1.28 -1.65 0.35
N ILE A 14 1.14 -2.60 1.28
CA ILE A 14 2.09 -2.77 2.40
C ILE A 14 3.47 -3.18 1.87
N THR A 15 3.53 -4.15 0.97
CA THR A 15 4.81 -4.57 0.34
C THR A 15 5.48 -3.42 -0.42
N LEU A 16 4.71 -2.61 -1.14
CA LEU A 16 5.24 -1.43 -1.83
C LEU A 16 5.82 -0.43 -0.83
N TRP A 17 5.16 -0.22 0.31
CA TRP A 17 5.71 0.57 1.41
C TRP A 17 7.02 0.00 1.97
N GLU A 18 7.08 -1.31 2.21
CA GLU A 18 8.29 -1.99 2.71
C GLU A 18 9.46 -1.78 1.74
N VAL A 19 9.25 -2.03 0.45
CA VAL A 19 10.27 -1.80 -0.60
C VAL A 19 10.72 -0.34 -0.61
N MET A 20 9.78 0.60 -0.55
CA MET A 20 10.07 2.02 -0.58
C MET A 20 10.84 2.51 0.67
N THR A 21 10.67 1.86 1.82
CA THR A 21 11.41 2.15 3.05
C THR A 21 12.70 1.32 3.18
N ASN A 22 13.13 0.65 2.10
CA ASN A 22 14.26 -0.28 2.09
C ASN A 22 14.14 -1.41 3.13
N CYS A 23 12.90 -1.77 3.49
CA CYS A 23 12.58 -2.75 4.53
C CYS A 23 13.24 -2.46 5.89
N LEU A 24 13.58 -1.20 6.17
CA LEU A 24 14.27 -0.80 7.40
C LEU A 24 13.31 -0.66 8.59
N SER A 25 12.01 -0.77 8.37
CA SER A 25 10.98 -0.58 9.39
C SER A 25 9.88 -1.63 9.23
N LEU A 26 9.40 -2.14 10.37
CA LEU A 26 8.24 -3.02 10.38
C LEU A 26 6.97 -2.18 10.25
N PRO A 27 6.01 -2.59 9.39
CA PRO A 27 4.73 -1.91 9.31
C PRO A 27 4.04 -2.03 10.68
N TYR A 28 3.61 -0.89 11.22
CA TYR A 28 2.89 -0.81 12.49
C TYR A 28 3.63 -1.38 13.70
N ALA A 29 4.97 -1.24 13.74
CA ALA A 29 5.84 -1.80 14.79
C ALA A 29 5.41 -1.54 16.25
N ILE A 30 4.63 -0.48 16.51
CA ILE A 30 4.17 -0.09 17.84
C ILE A 30 2.83 -0.71 18.26
N LEU A 31 2.21 -1.53 17.39
CA LEU A 31 0.88 -2.11 17.62
C LEU A 31 0.93 -3.63 17.66
N THR A 32 0.02 -4.22 18.43
CA THR A 32 -0.19 -5.66 18.40
C THR A 32 -0.98 -6.08 17.15
N ASN A 33 -0.88 -7.35 16.77
CA ASN A 33 -1.67 -7.88 15.64
C ASN A 33 -3.18 -7.69 15.84
N GLU A 34 -3.67 -7.81 17.07
CA GLU A 34 -5.07 -7.59 17.40
C GLU A 34 -5.45 -6.11 17.25
N ASP A 35 -4.59 -5.19 17.71
CA ASP A 35 -4.82 -3.75 17.53
C ASP A 35 -4.87 -3.36 16.05
N VAL A 36 -3.96 -3.91 15.24
CA VAL A 36 -3.95 -3.69 13.79
C VAL A 36 -5.24 -4.23 13.19
N TYR A 37 -5.63 -5.46 13.51
CA TYR A 37 -6.83 -6.09 12.97
C TYR A 37 -8.12 -5.34 13.34
N GLN A 38 -8.27 -4.94 14.61
CA GLN A 38 -9.42 -4.17 15.07
C GLN A 38 -9.49 -2.82 14.38
N ARG A 39 -8.36 -2.12 14.27
CA ARG A 39 -8.32 -0.81 13.60
C ARG A 39 -8.58 -0.92 12.10
N LEU A 40 -8.09 -1.97 11.43
CA LEU A 40 -8.40 -2.25 10.02
C LEU A 40 -9.90 -2.53 9.82
N ARG A 41 -10.52 -3.29 10.73
CA ARG A 41 -11.98 -3.56 10.70
C ARG A 41 -12.81 -2.30 10.94
N LEU A 42 -12.42 -1.47 11.91
CA LEU A 42 -13.16 -0.26 12.29
C LEU A 42 -13.00 0.88 11.28
N MET A 43 -11.84 0.96 10.58
CA MET A 43 -11.55 2.06 9.64
C MET A 43 -11.91 1.78 8.20
N GLY A 44 -12.36 0.58 7.85
CA GLY A 44 -12.89 0.26 6.53
C GLY A 44 -12.00 0.74 5.37
N THR A 45 -10.66 0.62 5.51
CA THR A 45 -9.56 0.89 4.54
C THR A 45 -8.77 2.21 4.61
N ASN A 46 -9.18 3.26 5.33
CA ASN A 46 -8.48 4.56 5.25
C ASN A 46 -7.24 4.71 6.16
N VAL A 47 -6.28 3.79 6.08
CA VAL A 47 -5.14 3.75 7.02
C VAL A 47 -4.17 4.93 6.83
N MET A 48 -4.15 5.55 5.64
CA MET A 48 -3.16 6.57 5.30
C MET A 48 -3.73 7.97 5.03
N ARG A 49 -5.07 8.16 5.05
CA ARG A 49 -5.71 9.36 4.49
C ARG A 49 -6.16 10.41 5.51
N SER A 50 -6.14 10.15 6.81
CA SER A 50 -6.69 11.13 7.77
C SER A 50 -5.87 11.24 9.05
N SER A 51 -5.57 12.50 9.41
CA SER A 51 -4.86 12.92 10.61
C SER A 51 -5.44 12.23 11.85
N GLY A 52 -4.75 11.19 12.35
CA GLY A 52 -5.16 10.38 13.51
C GLY A 52 -5.16 8.86 13.32
N SER A 53 -5.02 8.35 12.09
CA SER A 53 -4.95 6.92 11.77
C SER A 53 -3.51 6.45 11.52
N LEU A 54 -3.06 5.38 12.18
CA LEU A 54 -2.02 4.40 11.76
C LEU A 54 -1.14 4.80 10.55
N GLN A 55 -0.38 5.88 10.64
CA GLN A 55 0.35 6.38 9.48
C GLN A 55 1.69 5.64 9.37
N LEU A 56 1.87 4.86 8.31
CA LEU A 56 3.20 4.40 7.96
C LEU A 56 3.97 5.61 7.39
N SER A 57 5.19 5.81 7.85
CA SER A 57 6.03 6.93 7.41
C SER A 57 6.30 6.81 5.91
N LYS A 58 6.08 7.87 5.13
CA LYS A 58 6.52 7.91 3.74
C LYS A 58 7.96 8.45 3.69
N PRO A 59 8.88 7.81 2.97
CA PRO A 59 10.19 8.40 2.68
C PRO A 59 10.07 9.69 1.86
N GLU A 60 10.94 10.67 2.12
CA GLU A 60 10.87 12.00 1.48
C GLU A 60 11.35 12.01 0.02
N TYR A 61 12.13 11.00 -0.38
CA TYR A 61 12.78 10.91 -1.69
C TYR A 61 11.98 10.16 -2.76
N LEU A 62 10.75 9.72 -2.45
CA LEU A 62 9.95 8.92 -3.37
C LEU A 62 9.17 9.77 -4.36
N SER A 63 9.09 9.27 -5.59
CA SER A 63 8.26 9.90 -6.62
C SER A 63 6.80 9.92 -6.16
N LYS A 64 6.14 11.07 -6.30
CA LYS A 64 4.74 11.28 -5.90
C LYS A 64 3.81 10.19 -6.45
N GLU A 65 4.07 9.71 -7.67
CA GLU A 65 3.22 8.71 -8.33
C GLU A 65 3.28 7.33 -7.66
N LEU A 66 4.43 6.93 -7.10
CA LEU A 66 4.54 5.67 -6.35
C LEU A 66 3.81 5.76 -5.01
N VAL A 67 3.88 6.92 -4.37
CA VAL A 67 3.12 7.20 -3.14
C VAL A 67 1.62 7.17 -3.45
N ASP A 68 1.19 7.79 -4.55
CA ASP A 68 -0.21 7.80 -4.97
C ASP A 68 -0.70 6.36 -5.26
N LEU A 69 0.06 5.55 -6.01
CA LEU A 69 -0.29 4.15 -6.28
C LEU A 69 -0.43 3.33 -4.98
N MET A 70 0.51 3.50 -4.05
CA MET A 70 0.45 2.84 -2.74
C MET A 70 -0.82 3.24 -1.99
N LEU A 71 -1.19 4.53 -1.99
CA LEU A 71 -2.41 5.03 -1.38
C LEU A 71 -3.68 4.49 -2.06
N GLU A 72 -3.64 4.25 -3.37
CA GLU A 72 -4.73 3.63 -4.13
C GLU A 72 -4.97 2.17 -3.75
N CYS A 73 -3.90 1.42 -3.50
CA CYS A 73 -3.99 0.03 -3.00
C CYS A 73 -4.74 -0.07 -1.66
N TRP A 74 -4.71 1.01 -0.87
CA TRP A 74 -5.40 1.10 0.42
C TRP A 74 -6.78 1.77 0.36
N ARG A 75 -7.39 1.93 -0.82
CA ARG A 75 -8.78 2.40 -0.93
C ARG A 75 -9.81 1.37 -0.41
N PRO A 76 -11.08 1.79 -0.23
CA PRO A 76 -12.18 0.87 0.05
C PRO A 76 -12.25 -0.30 -0.90
N TYR A 77 -12.79 -1.43 -0.41
CA TYR A 77 -13.02 -2.59 -1.25
C TYR A 77 -13.87 -2.19 -2.47
N GLY A 78 -13.40 -2.51 -3.66
CA GLY A 78 -14.06 -2.15 -4.93
C GLY A 78 -13.49 -0.89 -5.61
N GLU A 79 -12.76 -0.04 -4.87
CA GLU A 79 -12.10 1.16 -5.40
C GLU A 79 -10.58 1.00 -5.59
N ARG A 80 -10.04 -0.13 -5.16
CA ARG A 80 -8.62 -0.48 -5.30
C ARG A 80 -8.31 -0.84 -6.76
N PRO A 81 -7.10 -0.52 -7.26
CA PRO A 81 -6.68 -0.92 -8.59
C PRO A 81 -6.54 -2.44 -8.68
N THR A 82 -6.68 -2.97 -9.88
CA THR A 82 -6.34 -4.36 -10.20
C THR A 82 -4.83 -4.53 -10.37
N PHE A 83 -4.32 -5.75 -10.19
CA PHE A 83 -2.91 -6.04 -10.51
C PHE A 83 -2.55 -5.74 -11.97
N HIS A 84 -3.51 -5.81 -12.90
CA HIS A 84 -3.30 -5.41 -14.29
C HIS A 84 -3.02 -3.91 -14.43
N GLU A 85 -3.78 -3.06 -13.73
CA GLU A 85 -3.55 -1.61 -13.71
C GLU A 85 -2.23 -1.26 -13.03
N ILE A 86 -1.90 -1.93 -11.91
CA ILE A 86 -0.61 -1.80 -11.22
C ILE A 86 0.55 -2.17 -12.16
N PHE A 87 0.46 -3.30 -12.85
CA PHE A 87 1.47 -3.75 -13.82
C PHE A 87 1.63 -2.75 -14.97
N THR A 88 0.51 -2.25 -15.51
CA THR A 88 0.50 -1.25 -16.57
C THR A 88 1.15 0.06 -16.12
N PHE A 89 0.90 0.49 -14.88
CA PHE A 89 1.55 1.65 -14.28
C PHE A 89 3.08 1.48 -14.24
N PHE A 90 3.58 0.32 -13.82
CA PHE A 90 5.02 0.06 -13.77
C PHE A 90 5.64 -0.03 -15.15
N ASN A 91 5.05 -0.77 -16.09
CA ASN A 91 5.60 -0.89 -17.45
C ASN A 91 5.72 0.45 -18.15
N LYS A 92 4.68 1.30 -18.11
CA LYS A 92 4.74 2.64 -18.69
C LYS A 92 5.90 3.51 -18.16
N ARG A 93 6.40 3.19 -16.96
CA ARG A 93 7.54 3.88 -16.33
C ARG A 93 8.86 3.15 -16.56
N LEU A 94 8.82 1.84 -16.82
CA LEU A 94 9.96 0.97 -17.11
C LEU A 94 10.23 0.81 -18.62
N ASP A 95 9.39 1.37 -19.50
CA ASP A 95 9.58 1.36 -20.97
C ASP A 95 10.90 2.04 -21.43
N GLY A 96 11.67 2.63 -20.52
CA GLY A 96 13.04 3.12 -20.73
C GLY A 96 14.16 2.25 -20.15
N ILE A 97 13.85 1.16 -19.45
CA ILE A 97 14.80 0.22 -18.86
C ILE A 97 14.51 -1.16 -19.47
N ASN A 98 15.16 -1.44 -20.61
CA ASN A 98 15.24 -2.80 -21.14
C ASN A 98 15.96 -3.68 -20.11
N ILE A 99 15.20 -4.44 -19.32
CA ILE A 99 15.72 -5.59 -18.61
C ILE A 99 15.42 -6.81 -19.49
N ILE A 100 16.27 -6.98 -20.51
CA ILE A 100 16.52 -8.25 -21.17
C ILE A 100 17.99 -8.58 -20.93
#